data_AF-A0A9E6ZYB4-F1
#
_entry.id   AF-A0A9E6ZYB4-F1
#
_cell.length_a   1.000
_cell.length_b   1.000
_cell.length_c   1.000
_cell.angle_alpha   90.00
_cell.angle_beta   90.00
_cell.angle_gamma   90.00
#
_symmetry.space_group_name_H-M   'P 1'
#
loop_
_entity.id
_entity.type
_entity.pdbx_description
1 polymer ?
#
loop_
_entity_poly.entity_id
_entity_poly.type
_entity_poly.pdbx_seq_one_letter_code
_entity_poly.pdbx_strand_id
1 'polypeptide(L)'
;MNITFMKKIILSLMLLFFSTTFLSAQKKSELIAEVQQLKTKLDSTSNLLAESRRNEKVSKTQAEDIQMQMDQLKESNESLMNNLKNLTQLQQKNSENVNSALESLKRKEKQLTAFTNSISANDSIALATLTQIKRTMGEGVKVTVNEGAIVIAEKTETLFGDLKKAALSENGKQFLTKLVDVLKSNSTSTLTVESLGASVDLKTAASWSAVIAAALQDEFKVAPSLINISFAESGFTDEILFKIHPDFGKFYLQIRETMKNKM
;
A
#
# COMPACT_ATOMS: atom_id res chain seq x y z
N MET A 1 -78.30 71.91 104.98
CA MET A 1 -77.41 70.80 104.59
C MET A 1 -76.81 71.13 103.22
N ASN A 2 -75.49 71.04 103.08
CA ASN A 2 -74.65 71.88 102.21
C ASN A 2 -74.84 71.73 100.68
N ILE A 3 -75.12 72.84 99.98
CA ILE A 3 -75.03 72.98 98.50
C ILE A 3 -73.62 72.62 97.98
N THR A 4 -72.60 72.83 98.81
CA THR A 4 -71.21 72.40 98.56
C THR A 4 -71.02 70.88 98.54
N PHE A 5 -71.90 70.09 99.17
CA PHE A 5 -71.84 68.61 99.14
C PHE A 5 -72.42 68.04 97.83
N MET A 6 -73.55 68.58 97.35
CA MET A 6 -74.15 68.18 96.05
C MET A 6 -73.27 68.55 94.85
N LYS A 7 -72.61 69.72 94.85
CA LYS A 7 -71.63 70.09 93.81
C LYS A 7 -70.43 69.13 93.76
N LYS A 8 -69.96 68.64 94.91
CA LYS A 8 -68.86 67.66 94.98
C LYS A 8 -69.27 66.29 94.44
N ILE A 9 -70.51 65.85 94.69
CA ILE A 9 -71.05 64.59 94.15
C ILE A 9 -71.21 64.67 92.62
N ILE A 10 -71.76 65.76 92.10
CA ILE A 10 -71.92 65.96 90.64
C ILE A 10 -70.57 66.01 89.94
N LEU A 11 -69.58 66.70 90.52
CA LEU A 11 -68.22 66.74 89.99
C LEU A 11 -67.56 65.35 90.00
N SER A 12 -67.75 64.59 91.08
CA SER A 12 -67.27 63.20 91.19
C SER A 12 -67.93 62.28 90.15
N LEU A 13 -69.23 62.42 89.91
CA LEU A 13 -69.98 61.60 88.95
C LEU A 13 -69.57 61.94 87.50
N MET A 14 -69.37 63.23 87.22
CA MET A 14 -68.89 63.69 85.92
C MET A 14 -67.47 63.20 85.63
N LEU A 15 -66.59 63.20 86.64
CA LEU A 15 -65.24 62.65 86.54
C LEU A 15 -65.25 61.14 86.29
N LEU A 16 -66.17 60.42 86.94
CA LEU A 16 -66.35 58.97 86.75
C LEU A 16 -66.86 58.67 85.34
N PHE A 17 -67.86 59.42 84.85
CA PHE A 17 -68.37 59.27 83.48
C PHE A 17 -67.28 59.59 82.43
N PHE A 18 -66.53 60.68 82.61
CA PHE A 18 -65.38 61.02 81.76
C PHE A 18 -64.30 59.93 81.76
N SER A 19 -64.01 59.34 82.92
CA SER A 19 -63.03 58.24 83.01
C SER A 19 -63.49 57.01 82.21
N THR A 20 -64.77 56.63 82.31
CA THR A 20 -65.32 55.46 81.60
C THR A 20 -65.38 55.64 80.08
N THR A 21 -65.64 56.86 79.60
CA THR A 21 -65.63 57.17 78.16
C THR A 21 -64.20 57.24 77.61
N PHE A 22 -63.23 57.74 78.40
CA PHE A 22 -61.81 57.73 78.03
C PHE A 22 -61.26 56.29 77.93
N LEU A 23 -61.58 55.44 78.91
CA LEU A 23 -61.22 54.01 78.92
C LEU A 23 -61.83 53.26 77.71
N SER A 24 -63.07 53.55 77.35
CA SER A 24 -63.74 52.93 76.20
C SER A 24 -63.20 53.42 74.86
N ALA A 25 -62.87 54.71 74.76
CA ALA A 25 -62.21 55.30 73.59
C ALA A 25 -60.79 54.73 73.39
N GLN A 26 -60.05 54.52 74.48
CA GLN A 26 -58.72 53.89 74.47
C GLN A 26 -58.79 52.46 73.90
N LYS A 27 -59.72 51.62 74.38
CA LYS A 27 -59.91 50.26 73.86
C LYS A 27 -60.30 50.23 72.37
N LYS A 28 -61.14 51.16 71.93
CA LYS A 28 -61.53 51.27 70.51
C LYS A 28 -60.35 51.71 69.65
N SER A 29 -59.55 52.66 70.14
CA SER A 29 -58.31 53.09 69.46
C SER A 29 -57.30 51.94 69.35
N GLU A 30 -57.15 51.15 70.40
CA GLU A 30 -56.26 49.98 70.43
C GLU A 30 -56.73 48.89 69.46
N LEU A 31 -58.03 48.62 69.39
CA LEU A 31 -58.60 47.66 68.42
C LEU A 31 -58.42 48.14 66.97
N ILE A 32 -58.57 49.44 66.68
CA ILE A 32 -58.30 50.01 65.35
C ILE A 32 -56.81 49.86 65.00
N ALA A 33 -55.92 50.12 65.96
CA ALA A 33 -54.48 49.93 65.77
C ALA A 33 -54.13 48.46 65.49
N GLU A 34 -54.75 47.50 66.18
CA GLU A 34 -54.56 46.06 65.95
C GLU A 34 -55.06 45.64 64.56
N VAL A 35 -56.26 46.07 64.15
CA VAL A 35 -56.79 45.80 62.81
C VAL A 35 -55.88 46.36 61.72
N GLN A 36 -55.33 47.57 61.93
CA GLN A 36 -54.41 48.18 61.00
C GLN A 36 -53.09 47.42 60.93
N GLN A 37 -52.55 46.97 62.06
CA GLN A 37 -51.37 46.09 62.11
C GLN A 37 -51.61 44.73 61.43
N LEU A 38 -52.75 44.09 61.67
CA LEU A 38 -53.12 42.83 61.03
C LEU A 38 -53.25 42.99 59.52
N LYS A 39 -53.85 44.09 59.05
CA LYS A 39 -53.93 44.42 57.63
C LYS A 39 -52.54 44.61 57.01
N THR A 40 -51.66 45.37 57.67
CA THR A 40 -50.27 45.54 57.22
C THR A 40 -49.51 44.21 57.18
N LYS A 41 -49.67 43.33 58.18
CA LYS A 41 -49.08 41.98 58.18
C LYS A 41 -49.65 41.12 57.06
N LEU A 42 -50.95 41.18 56.80
CA LEU A 42 -51.60 40.43 55.73
C LEU A 42 -51.08 40.88 54.36
N ASP A 43 -51.02 42.19 54.12
CA ASP A 43 -50.48 42.76 52.88
C ASP A 43 -49.01 42.39 52.69
N SER A 44 -48.20 42.47 53.75
CA SER A 44 -46.79 42.04 53.74
C SER A 44 -46.64 40.54 53.43
N THR A 45 -47.45 39.68 54.07
CA THR A 45 -47.42 38.24 53.85
C THR A 45 -47.89 37.86 52.46
N SER A 46 -48.91 38.56 51.94
CA SER A 46 -49.41 38.40 50.57
C SER A 46 -48.33 38.77 49.54
N ASN A 47 -47.63 39.89 49.76
CA ASN A 47 -46.52 40.31 48.91
C ASN A 47 -45.35 39.31 48.94
N LEU A 48 -44.95 38.84 50.13
CA LEU A 48 -43.91 37.81 50.26
C LEU A 48 -44.31 36.50 49.58
N LEU A 49 -45.58 36.09 49.67
CA LEU A 49 -46.08 34.90 48.98
C LEU A 49 -46.05 35.06 47.46
N ALA A 50 -46.44 36.24 46.95
CA ALA A 50 -46.38 36.55 45.53
C ALA A 50 -44.92 36.54 45.02
N GLU A 51 -44.00 37.12 45.77
CA GLU A 51 -42.56 37.10 45.47
C GLU A 51 -41.99 35.67 45.51
N SER A 52 -42.32 34.89 46.55
CA SER A 52 -41.89 33.50 46.67
C SER A 52 -42.38 32.65 45.50
N ARG A 53 -43.64 32.79 45.09
CA ARG A 53 -44.19 32.06 43.93
C ARG A 53 -43.53 32.48 42.61
N ARG A 54 -43.20 33.77 42.48
CA ARG A 54 -42.46 34.27 41.30
C ARG A 54 -41.06 33.66 41.26
N ASN A 55 -40.36 33.65 42.38
CA ASN A 55 -39.02 33.09 42.49
C ASN A 55 -39.03 31.58 42.25
N GLU A 56 -39.99 30.85 42.81
CA GLU A 56 -40.17 29.41 42.55
C GLU A 56 -40.36 29.12 41.06
N LYS A 57 -41.23 29.90 40.38
CA LYS A 57 -41.46 29.74 38.94
C LYS A 57 -40.19 30.01 38.13
N VAL A 58 -39.45 31.07 38.46
CA VAL A 58 -38.17 31.40 37.80
C VAL A 58 -37.15 30.29 38.02
N SER A 59 -36.97 29.82 39.26
CA SER A 59 -36.05 28.72 39.58
C SER A 59 -36.44 27.41 38.89
N LYS A 60 -37.73 27.11 38.77
CA LYS A 60 -38.21 25.93 38.04
C LYS A 60 -37.88 26.03 36.56
N THR A 61 -38.14 27.15 35.91
CA THR A 61 -37.78 27.37 34.50
C THR A 61 -36.27 27.28 34.29
N GLN A 62 -35.46 27.85 35.20
CA GLN A 62 -34.00 27.72 35.14
C GLN A 62 -33.54 26.26 35.27
N ALA A 63 -34.15 25.48 36.16
CA ALA A 63 -33.83 24.07 36.31
C ALA A 63 -34.19 23.26 35.04
N GLU A 64 -35.33 23.56 34.42
CA GLU A 64 -35.75 22.94 33.15
C GLU A 64 -34.79 23.30 32.01
N ASP A 65 -34.37 24.57 31.90
CA ASP A 65 -33.38 25.01 30.90
C ASP A 65 -32.02 24.35 31.11
N ILE A 66 -31.54 24.26 32.36
CA ILE A 66 -30.28 23.58 32.70
C ILE A 66 -30.37 22.09 32.34
N GLN A 67 -31.49 21.44 32.63
CA GLN A 67 -31.70 20.04 32.29
C GLN A 67 -31.66 19.83 30.77
N MET A 68 -32.34 20.70 30.01
CA MET A 68 -32.32 20.66 28.54
C MET A 68 -30.91 20.86 27.97
N GLN A 69 -30.15 21.81 28.50
CA GLN A 69 -28.77 22.03 28.10
C GLN A 69 -27.89 20.82 28.42
N MET A 70 -28.08 20.19 29.58
CA MET A 70 -27.33 19.00 29.98
C MET A 70 -27.59 17.82 29.03
N ASP A 71 -28.84 17.63 28.62
CA ASP A 71 -29.22 16.56 27.69
C ASP A 71 -28.66 16.82 26.29
N GLN A 72 -28.71 18.07 25.80
CA GLN A 72 -28.04 18.47 24.55
C GLN A 72 -26.52 18.28 24.61
N LEU A 73 -25.88 18.59 25.74
CA LEU A 73 -24.45 18.36 25.96
C LEU A 73 -24.11 16.87 25.93
N LYS A 74 -24.95 16.02 26.52
CA LYS A 74 -24.78 14.56 26.44
C LYS A 74 -24.91 14.05 25.01
N GLU A 75 -25.96 14.44 24.30
CA GLU A 75 -26.16 14.05 22.89
C GLU A 75 -25.00 14.50 22.00
N SER A 76 -24.52 15.74 22.19
CA SER A 76 -23.36 16.27 21.46
C SER A 76 -22.08 15.48 21.78
N ASN A 77 -21.84 15.15 23.05
CA ASN A 77 -20.70 14.32 23.44
C ASN A 77 -20.78 12.90 22.88
N GLU A 78 -21.95 12.27 22.87
CA GLU A 78 -22.16 10.96 22.24
C GLU A 78 -21.90 11.01 20.73
N SER A 79 -22.38 12.05 20.05
CA SER A 79 -22.12 12.29 18.62
C SER A 79 -20.63 12.48 18.34
N LEU A 80 -19.95 13.31 19.14
CA LEU A 80 -18.49 13.52 19.04
C LEU A 80 -17.72 12.22 19.27
N MET A 81 -18.10 11.42 20.26
CA MET A 81 -17.48 10.12 20.53
C MET A 81 -17.66 9.15 19.36
N ASN A 82 -18.86 9.08 18.79
CA ASN A 82 -19.15 8.26 17.61
C ASN A 82 -18.33 8.70 16.40
N ASN A 83 -18.23 10.01 16.15
CA ASN A 83 -17.40 10.55 15.08
C ASN A 83 -15.91 10.22 15.28
N LEU A 84 -15.40 10.34 16.51
CA LEU A 84 -14.03 10.01 16.85
C LEU A 84 -13.74 8.51 16.66
N LYS A 85 -14.69 7.64 17.03
CA LYS A 85 -14.61 6.20 16.79
C LYS A 85 -14.54 5.88 15.29
N ASN A 86 -15.42 6.49 14.49
CA ASN A 86 -15.44 6.31 13.03
C ASN A 86 -14.15 6.81 12.38
N LEU A 87 -13.64 7.97 12.80
CA LEU A 87 -12.36 8.49 12.33
C LEU A 87 -11.19 7.57 12.71
N THR A 88 -11.18 7.05 13.93
CA THR A 88 -10.12 6.12 14.38
C THR A 88 -10.13 4.83 13.56
N GLN A 89 -11.31 4.26 13.31
CA GLN A 89 -11.46 3.08 12.45
C GLN A 89 -11.02 3.35 11.01
N LEU A 90 -11.39 4.51 10.47
CA LEU A 90 -10.98 4.91 9.13
C LEU A 90 -9.46 5.12 9.03
N GLN A 91 -8.84 5.73 10.03
CA GLN A 91 -7.38 5.89 10.11
C GLN A 91 -6.67 4.52 10.20
N GLN A 92 -7.19 3.60 11.02
CA GLN A 92 -6.65 2.25 11.10
C GLN A 92 -6.74 1.52 9.76
N LYS A 93 -7.90 1.55 9.10
CA LYS A 93 -8.09 0.95 7.77
C LYS A 93 -7.20 1.60 6.71
N ASN A 94 -6.99 2.91 6.77
CA ASN A 94 -6.09 3.60 5.86
C ASN A 94 -4.63 3.16 6.09
N SER A 95 -4.19 3.04 7.34
CA SER A 95 -2.86 2.52 7.68
C SER A 95 -2.67 1.07 7.21
N GLU A 96 -3.67 0.21 7.39
CA GLU A 96 -3.65 -1.17 6.87
C GLU A 96 -3.54 -1.20 5.34
N ASN A 97 -4.31 -0.37 4.64
CA ASN A 97 -4.23 -0.26 3.18
C ASN A 97 -2.84 0.22 2.72
N VAL A 98 -2.27 1.23 3.38
CA VAL A 98 -0.91 1.73 3.10
C VAL A 98 0.13 0.64 3.34
N ASN A 99 0.03 -0.11 4.44
CA ASN A 99 0.94 -1.22 4.73
C ASN A 99 0.84 -2.33 3.69
N SER A 100 -0.38 -2.71 3.29
CA SER A 100 -0.61 -3.70 2.22
C SER A 100 -0.04 -3.23 0.88
N ALA A 101 -0.24 -1.96 0.53
CA ALA A 101 0.36 -1.35 -0.65
C ALA A 101 1.89 -1.37 -0.58
N LEU A 102 2.49 -1.06 0.57
CA LEU A 102 3.93 -1.08 0.79
C LEU A 102 4.50 -2.49 0.68
N GLU A 103 3.84 -3.51 1.24
CA GLU A 103 4.25 -4.91 1.08
C GLU A 103 4.17 -5.37 -0.38
N SER A 104 3.12 -4.97 -1.10
CA SER A 104 3.00 -5.24 -2.53
C SER A 104 4.14 -4.59 -3.33
N LEU A 105 4.47 -3.33 -3.02
CA LEU A 105 5.61 -2.62 -3.63
C LEU A 105 6.93 -3.30 -3.31
N LYS A 106 7.19 -3.67 -2.05
CA LYS A 106 8.40 -4.38 -1.64
C LYS A 106 8.55 -5.74 -2.35
N ARG A 107 7.45 -6.47 -2.56
CA ARG A 107 7.46 -7.71 -3.35
C ARG A 107 7.80 -7.45 -4.81
N LYS A 108 7.21 -6.41 -5.42
CA LYS A 108 7.52 -6.01 -6.80
C LYS A 108 8.96 -5.54 -6.95
N GLU A 109 9.48 -4.77 -6.01
CA GLU A 109 10.88 -4.33 -5.99
C GLU A 109 11.82 -5.54 -5.94
N LYS A 110 11.58 -6.50 -5.05
CA LYS A 110 12.36 -7.74 -4.99
C LYS A 110 12.35 -8.51 -6.31
N GLN A 111 11.20 -8.56 -6.98
CA GLN A 111 11.08 -9.18 -8.31
C GLN A 111 11.86 -8.41 -9.37
N LEU A 112 11.77 -7.07 -9.38
CA LEU A 112 12.53 -6.22 -10.29
C LEU A 112 14.04 -6.36 -10.06
N THR A 113 14.51 -6.36 -8.81
CA THR A 113 15.93 -6.59 -8.51
C THR A 113 16.40 -7.96 -9.01
N ALA A 114 15.62 -9.02 -8.79
CA ALA A 114 15.94 -10.35 -9.32
C ALA A 114 15.98 -10.37 -10.85
N PHE A 115 15.06 -9.66 -11.52
CA PHE A 115 15.02 -9.53 -12.96
C PHE A 115 16.23 -8.74 -13.50
N THR A 116 16.52 -7.58 -12.93
CA THR A 116 17.70 -6.76 -13.28
C THR A 116 18.99 -7.55 -13.10
N ASN A 117 19.15 -8.26 -12.00
CA ASN A 117 20.32 -9.11 -11.77
C ASN A 117 20.42 -10.23 -12.82
N SER A 118 19.28 -10.79 -13.26
CA SER A 118 19.25 -11.81 -14.31
C SER A 118 19.63 -11.23 -15.69
N ILE A 119 19.18 -10.02 -16.01
CA ILE A 119 19.57 -9.31 -17.25
C ILE A 119 21.06 -8.97 -17.25
N SER A 120 21.57 -8.35 -16.18
CA SER A 120 22.99 -7.98 -16.12
C SER A 120 23.90 -9.22 -16.12
N ALA A 121 23.44 -10.34 -15.55
CA ALA A 121 24.12 -11.61 -15.68
C ALA A 121 24.12 -12.13 -17.13
N ASN A 122 23.00 -12.02 -17.86
CA ASN A 122 22.91 -12.40 -19.27
C ASN A 122 23.97 -11.69 -20.13
N ASP A 123 24.09 -10.37 -20.00
CA ASP A 123 25.06 -9.58 -20.78
C ASP A 123 26.52 -9.96 -20.46
N SER A 124 26.81 -10.25 -19.19
CA SER A 124 28.14 -10.68 -18.75
C SER A 124 28.53 -12.05 -19.34
N ILE A 125 27.56 -12.97 -19.45
CA ILE A 125 27.76 -14.32 -19.99
C ILE A 125 27.93 -14.27 -21.51
N ALA A 126 27.09 -13.50 -22.19
CA ALA A 126 27.19 -13.29 -23.61
C ALA A 126 28.56 -12.69 -23.98
N LEU A 127 29.03 -11.70 -23.22
CA LEU A 127 30.34 -11.09 -23.44
C LEU A 127 31.50 -12.08 -23.19
N ALA A 128 31.50 -12.80 -22.06
CA ALA A 128 32.56 -13.76 -21.73
C ALA A 128 32.66 -14.86 -22.79
N THR A 129 31.51 -15.38 -23.24
CA THR A 129 31.45 -16.44 -24.24
C THR A 129 31.84 -15.90 -25.63
N LEU A 130 31.44 -14.67 -25.99
CA LEU A 130 31.87 -14.00 -27.21
C LEU A 130 33.40 -13.84 -27.26
N THR A 131 34.01 -13.33 -26.18
CA THR A 131 35.47 -13.19 -26.06
C THR A 131 36.15 -14.54 -26.23
N GLN A 132 35.60 -15.59 -25.62
CA GLN A 132 36.15 -16.93 -25.74
C GLN A 132 36.04 -17.51 -27.16
N ILE A 133 34.91 -17.30 -27.84
CA ILE A 133 34.71 -17.73 -29.23
C ILE A 133 35.74 -17.05 -30.12
N LYS A 134 35.90 -15.73 -30.00
CA LYS A 134 36.93 -14.98 -30.75
C LYS A 134 38.34 -15.50 -30.48
N ARG A 135 38.65 -15.86 -29.24
CA ARG A 135 39.96 -16.46 -28.86
C ARG A 135 40.19 -17.84 -29.48
N THR A 136 39.15 -18.68 -29.54
CA THR A 136 39.26 -20.10 -29.96
C THR A 136 39.14 -20.27 -31.47
N MET A 137 38.25 -19.50 -32.10
CA MET A 137 37.93 -19.62 -33.52
C MET A 137 38.66 -18.58 -34.39
N GLY A 138 39.14 -17.48 -33.78
CA GLY A 138 39.86 -16.38 -34.44
C GLY A 138 38.99 -15.14 -34.67
N GLU A 139 39.65 -13.99 -34.87
CA GLU A 139 39.00 -12.67 -35.09
C GLU A 139 38.15 -12.60 -36.37
N GLY A 140 38.42 -13.46 -37.36
CA GLY A 140 37.74 -13.45 -38.67
C GLY A 140 36.36 -14.11 -38.69
N VAL A 141 35.89 -14.67 -37.57
CA VAL A 141 34.59 -15.34 -37.49
C VAL A 141 33.46 -14.33 -37.31
N LYS A 142 32.39 -14.45 -38.09
CA LYS A 142 31.19 -13.62 -37.94
C LYS A 142 30.37 -14.10 -36.74
N VAL A 143 30.50 -13.39 -35.62
CA VAL A 143 29.77 -13.68 -34.38
C VAL A 143 28.83 -12.53 -34.04
N THR A 144 27.56 -12.84 -33.79
CA THR A 144 26.56 -11.88 -33.31
C THR A 144 25.84 -12.43 -32.07
N VAL A 145 25.28 -11.55 -31.24
CA VAL A 145 24.42 -11.94 -30.12
C VAL A 145 22.99 -11.59 -30.51
N ASN A 146 22.10 -12.58 -30.53
CA ASN A 146 20.69 -12.40 -30.84
C ASN A 146 19.83 -13.14 -29.81
N GLU A 147 18.95 -12.41 -29.11
CA GLU A 147 18.04 -12.97 -28.09
C GLU A 147 18.72 -13.83 -27.02
N GLY A 148 19.95 -13.49 -26.64
CA GLY A 148 20.76 -14.26 -25.67
C GLY A 148 21.47 -15.48 -26.27
N ALA A 149 21.17 -15.87 -27.51
CA ALA A 149 21.95 -16.85 -28.25
C ALA A 149 23.15 -16.18 -28.91
N ILE A 150 24.28 -16.88 -28.93
CA ILE A 150 25.47 -16.45 -29.67
C ILE A 150 25.45 -17.16 -31.01
N VAL A 151 25.34 -16.38 -32.08
CA VAL A 151 25.18 -16.87 -33.44
C VAL A 151 26.52 -16.75 -34.15
N ILE A 152 27.03 -17.88 -34.61
CA ILE A 152 28.20 -17.94 -35.48
C ILE A 152 27.71 -18.25 -36.88
N ALA A 153 27.96 -17.35 -37.84
CA ALA A 153 27.60 -17.55 -39.23
C ALA A 153 28.83 -17.99 -40.04
N GLU A 154 28.73 -19.13 -40.71
CA GLU A 154 29.78 -19.64 -41.59
C GLU A 154 29.20 -20.01 -42.95
N LYS A 155 29.95 -19.79 -44.04
CA LYS A 155 29.45 -20.11 -45.38
C LYS A 155 29.37 -21.61 -45.57
N THR A 156 28.31 -22.08 -46.22
CA THR A 156 28.15 -23.51 -46.55
C THR A 156 29.33 -24.01 -47.40
N GLU A 157 29.81 -23.20 -48.35
CA GLU A 157 30.99 -23.54 -49.16
C GLU A 157 32.27 -23.73 -48.32
N THR A 158 32.47 -22.97 -47.24
CA THR A 158 33.63 -23.18 -46.35
C THR A 158 33.55 -24.55 -45.68
N LEU A 159 32.36 -24.94 -45.22
CA LEU A 159 32.13 -26.16 -44.44
C LEU A 159 32.09 -27.43 -45.30
N PHE A 160 31.54 -27.36 -46.51
CA PHE A 160 31.32 -28.52 -47.38
C PHE A 160 32.20 -28.49 -48.64
N GLY A 161 32.85 -27.37 -48.94
CA GLY A 161 33.64 -27.15 -50.16
C GLY A 161 32.80 -26.90 -51.42
N ASP A 162 31.54 -27.31 -51.44
CA ASP A 162 30.55 -27.12 -52.51
C ASP A 162 29.14 -27.20 -51.92
N LEU A 163 28.19 -26.43 -52.44
CA LEU A 163 26.80 -26.40 -51.99
C LEU A 163 26.06 -27.74 -52.19
N LYS A 164 26.46 -28.57 -53.15
CA LYS A 164 25.77 -29.85 -53.45
C LYS A 164 26.39 -31.05 -52.75
N LYS A 165 27.46 -30.86 -51.98
CA LYS A 165 28.13 -31.96 -51.27
C LYS A 165 27.41 -32.29 -49.97
N ALA A 166 27.27 -33.59 -49.71
CA ALA A 166 26.71 -34.14 -48.48
C ALA A 166 27.79 -34.56 -47.46
N ALA A 167 29.02 -34.06 -47.62
CA ALA A 167 30.15 -34.41 -46.76
C ALA A 167 30.97 -33.16 -46.40
N LEU A 168 31.41 -33.08 -45.14
CA LEU A 168 32.23 -31.98 -44.64
C LEU A 168 33.61 -31.96 -45.31
N SER A 169 34.08 -30.76 -45.63
CA SER A 169 35.45 -30.51 -46.05
C SER A 169 36.41 -30.65 -44.85
N GLU A 170 37.71 -30.77 -45.12
CA GLU A 170 38.74 -30.75 -44.07
C GLU A 170 38.68 -29.45 -43.25
N ASN A 171 38.44 -28.31 -43.91
CA ASN A 171 38.23 -27.02 -43.25
C ASN A 171 36.96 -27.03 -42.38
N GLY A 172 35.88 -27.67 -42.84
CA GLY A 172 34.66 -27.86 -42.06
C GLY A 172 34.89 -28.70 -40.81
N LYS A 173 35.67 -29.77 -40.90
CA LYS A 173 36.06 -30.60 -39.73
C LYS A 173 36.91 -29.82 -38.72
N GLN A 174 37.85 -29.01 -39.20
CA GLN A 174 38.65 -28.13 -38.34
C GLN A 174 37.79 -27.07 -37.65
N PHE A 175 36.81 -26.49 -38.37
CA PHE A 175 35.86 -25.56 -37.80
C PHE A 175 35.01 -26.22 -36.70
N LEU A 176 34.45 -27.41 -36.97
CA LEU A 176 33.66 -28.14 -35.97
C LEU A 176 34.50 -28.55 -34.75
N THR A 177 35.79 -28.87 -34.94
CA THR A 177 36.70 -29.13 -33.81
C THR A 177 36.78 -27.93 -32.87
N LYS A 178 37.00 -26.74 -33.43
CA LYS A 178 37.05 -25.49 -32.64
C LYS A 178 35.70 -25.15 -32.01
N LEU A 179 34.60 -25.39 -32.72
CA LEU A 179 33.25 -25.21 -32.20
C LEU A 179 33.00 -26.13 -30.99
N VAL A 180 33.42 -27.39 -31.08
CA VAL A 180 33.29 -28.36 -29.99
C VAL A 180 34.12 -27.97 -28.78
N ASP A 181 35.31 -27.39 -28.97
CA ASP A 181 36.12 -26.88 -27.86
C ASP A 181 35.42 -25.72 -27.14
N VAL A 182 34.75 -24.83 -27.89
CA VAL A 182 33.88 -23.80 -27.31
C VAL A 182 32.72 -24.44 -26.54
N LEU A 183 32.03 -25.44 -27.09
CA LEU A 183 30.92 -26.11 -26.41
C LEU A 183 31.36 -26.86 -25.15
N LYS A 184 32.51 -27.54 -25.17
CA LYS A 184 33.06 -28.25 -23.99
C LYS A 184 33.38 -27.29 -22.86
N SER A 185 33.92 -26.12 -23.19
CA SER A 185 34.20 -25.08 -22.20
C SER A 185 32.94 -24.43 -21.61
N ASN A 186 31.80 -24.59 -22.30
CA ASN A 186 30.49 -24.12 -21.87
C ASN A 186 29.50 -25.29 -21.81
N SER A 187 29.86 -26.31 -21.02
CA SER A 187 29.26 -27.65 -20.97
C SER A 187 27.74 -27.73 -20.73
N THR A 188 27.11 -26.62 -20.35
CA THR A 188 25.67 -26.55 -20.10
C THR A 188 24.90 -25.91 -21.26
N SER A 189 25.59 -25.47 -22.32
CA SER A 189 24.98 -24.85 -23.48
C SER A 189 24.35 -25.87 -24.42
N THR A 190 23.25 -25.49 -25.08
CA THR A 190 22.71 -26.23 -26.23
C THR A 190 23.09 -25.56 -27.53
N LEU A 191 23.30 -26.33 -28.59
CA LEU A 191 23.61 -25.85 -29.93
C LEU A 191 22.40 -26.05 -30.85
N THR A 192 22.02 -25.02 -31.59
CA THR A 192 21.12 -25.16 -32.74
C THR A 192 21.95 -24.95 -34.01
N VAL A 193 21.90 -25.92 -34.92
CA VAL A 193 22.49 -25.83 -36.25
C VAL A 193 21.39 -25.53 -37.25
N GLU A 194 21.39 -24.30 -37.77
CA GLU A 194 20.41 -23.84 -38.74
C GLU A 194 21.06 -23.68 -40.11
N SER A 195 20.51 -24.35 -41.11
CA SER A 195 20.93 -24.21 -42.50
C SER A 195 20.07 -23.20 -43.24
N LEU A 196 20.70 -22.18 -43.83
CA LEU A 196 20.07 -21.23 -44.74
C LEU A 196 20.46 -21.57 -46.18
N GLY A 197 19.46 -21.88 -47.01
CA GLY A 197 19.65 -22.14 -48.44
C GLY A 197 18.96 -21.08 -49.29
N ALA A 198 19.73 -20.42 -50.15
CA ALA A 198 19.27 -19.43 -51.13
C ALA A 198 19.42 -19.94 -52.57
N SER A 199 20.50 -20.66 -52.85
CA SER A 199 20.87 -21.08 -54.20
C SER A 199 20.59 -22.55 -54.50
N VAL A 200 20.01 -23.29 -53.54
CA VAL A 200 19.71 -24.73 -53.64
C VAL A 200 18.28 -25.04 -53.20
N ASP A 201 17.79 -26.23 -53.53
CA ASP A 201 16.49 -26.70 -53.05
C ASP A 201 16.48 -26.94 -51.53
N LEU A 202 15.29 -26.83 -50.93
CA LEU A 202 15.08 -26.95 -49.49
C LEU A 202 15.60 -28.29 -48.91
N LYS A 203 15.56 -29.38 -49.69
CA LYS A 203 16.02 -30.70 -49.23
C LYS A 203 17.55 -30.73 -49.16
N THR A 204 18.24 -30.16 -50.15
CA THR A 204 19.69 -29.98 -50.11
C THR A 204 20.09 -29.09 -48.94
N ALA A 205 19.42 -27.96 -48.73
CA ALA A 205 19.69 -27.07 -47.60
C ALA A 205 19.50 -27.77 -46.24
N ALA A 206 18.37 -28.45 -46.05
CA ALA A 206 18.07 -29.20 -44.82
C ALA A 206 19.06 -30.36 -44.56
N SER A 207 19.68 -30.90 -45.61
CA SER A 207 20.68 -31.96 -45.45
C SER A 207 21.95 -31.46 -44.77
N TRP A 208 22.33 -30.19 -44.92
CA TRP A 208 23.56 -29.66 -44.36
C TRP A 208 23.55 -29.65 -42.83
N SER A 209 22.46 -29.18 -42.20
CA SER A 209 22.33 -29.19 -40.74
C SER A 209 22.28 -30.63 -40.19
N ALA A 210 21.65 -31.56 -40.92
CA ALA A 210 21.63 -32.98 -40.55
C ALA A 210 23.03 -33.63 -40.62
N VAL A 211 23.82 -33.36 -41.67
CA VAL A 211 25.19 -33.87 -41.81
C VAL A 211 26.10 -33.32 -40.72
N ILE A 212 25.99 -32.03 -40.40
CA ILE A 212 26.75 -31.42 -39.31
C ILE A 212 26.35 -32.03 -37.95
N ALA A 213 25.06 -32.21 -37.70
CA ALA A 213 24.58 -32.81 -36.47
C ALA A 213 25.04 -34.27 -36.31
N ALA A 214 25.07 -35.04 -37.41
CA ALA A 214 25.61 -36.40 -37.42
C ALA A 214 27.11 -36.39 -37.12
N ALA A 215 27.90 -35.51 -37.77
CA ALA A 215 29.33 -35.38 -37.50
C ALA A 215 29.62 -35.00 -36.04
N LEU A 216 28.86 -34.07 -35.46
CA LEU A 216 28.99 -33.66 -34.05
C LEU A 216 28.72 -34.82 -33.08
N GLN A 217 27.76 -35.70 -33.40
CA GLN A 217 27.44 -36.87 -32.59
C GLN A 217 28.46 -38.00 -32.78
N ASP A 218 28.77 -38.34 -34.02
CA ASP A 218 29.55 -39.53 -34.37
C ASP A 218 31.05 -39.31 -34.21
N GLU A 219 31.58 -38.19 -34.72
CA GLU A 219 33.02 -37.86 -34.68
C GLU A 219 33.39 -37.16 -33.37
N PHE A 220 32.55 -36.24 -32.89
CA PHE A 220 32.90 -35.37 -31.74
C PHE A 220 32.23 -35.75 -30.42
N LYS A 221 31.36 -36.77 -30.41
CA LYS A 221 30.68 -37.31 -29.22
C LYS A 221 29.89 -36.26 -28.42
N VAL A 222 29.31 -35.28 -29.10
CA VAL A 222 28.38 -34.32 -28.49
C VAL A 222 27.05 -35.02 -28.24
N ALA A 223 26.49 -34.86 -27.04
CA ALA A 223 25.23 -35.52 -26.66
C ALA A 223 24.07 -35.07 -27.58
N PRO A 224 23.24 -36.00 -28.10
CA PRO A 224 22.14 -35.64 -29.00
C PRO A 224 21.15 -34.65 -28.38
N SER A 225 20.93 -34.71 -27.06
CA SER A 225 20.05 -33.79 -26.32
C SER A 225 20.53 -32.34 -26.30
N LEU A 226 21.78 -32.08 -26.69
CA LEU A 226 22.36 -30.75 -26.75
C LEU A 226 22.34 -30.17 -28.17
N ILE A 227 21.90 -30.92 -29.18
CA ILE A 227 21.92 -30.48 -30.59
C ILE A 227 20.48 -30.41 -31.10
N ASN A 228 20.09 -29.22 -31.56
CA ASN A 228 18.89 -29.00 -32.34
C ASN A 228 19.28 -28.72 -33.79
N ILE A 229 18.45 -29.16 -34.73
CA ILE A 229 18.61 -28.83 -36.14
C ILE A 229 17.40 -28.03 -36.60
N SER A 230 17.64 -27.04 -37.44
CA SER A 230 16.60 -26.32 -38.16
C SER A 230 17.08 -25.98 -39.57
N PHE A 231 16.16 -25.58 -40.41
CA PHE A 231 16.45 -25.08 -41.74
C PHE A 231 15.45 -23.98 -42.08
N ALA A 232 15.91 -22.98 -42.81
CA ALA A 232 15.06 -21.91 -43.30
C ALA A 232 15.48 -21.54 -44.73
N GLU A 233 14.50 -21.13 -45.52
CA GLU A 233 14.76 -20.60 -46.85
C GLU A 233 15.22 -19.14 -46.70
N SER A 234 16.41 -18.83 -47.22
CA SER A 234 16.97 -17.48 -47.18
C SER A 234 16.97 -16.93 -48.59
N GLY A 235 16.41 -15.73 -48.81
CA GLY A 235 16.44 -15.11 -50.14
C GLY A 235 17.80 -14.54 -50.55
N PHE A 236 18.82 -14.62 -49.67
CA PHE A 236 20.02 -13.78 -49.78
C PHE A 236 21.34 -14.53 -49.58
N THR A 237 21.38 -15.62 -48.80
CA THR A 237 22.64 -16.26 -48.40
C THR A 237 22.54 -17.79 -48.23
N ASP A 238 23.60 -18.49 -48.66
CA ASP A 238 23.85 -19.90 -48.33
C ASP A 238 24.85 -19.99 -47.17
N GLU A 239 24.35 -19.99 -45.94
CA GLU A 239 25.16 -19.98 -44.71
C GLU A 239 24.59 -20.99 -43.69
N ILE A 240 25.47 -21.49 -42.83
CA ILE A 240 25.08 -22.25 -41.63
C ILE A 240 25.22 -21.34 -40.42
N LEU A 241 24.14 -21.23 -39.65
CA LEU A 241 24.11 -20.53 -38.38
C LEU A 241 24.24 -21.54 -37.24
N PHE A 242 25.32 -21.41 -36.46
CA PHE A 242 25.52 -22.14 -35.22
C PHE A 242 25.07 -21.24 -34.06
N LYS A 243 23.89 -21.51 -33.51
CA LYS A 243 23.33 -20.76 -32.39
C LYS A 243 23.64 -21.50 -31.09
N ILE A 244 24.55 -20.95 -30.30
CA ILE A 244 24.88 -21.46 -28.97
C ILE A 244 23.95 -20.77 -27.97
N HIS A 245 23.22 -21.56 -27.19
CA HIS A 245 22.31 -21.11 -26.14
C HIS A 245 22.93 -21.45 -24.78
N PRO A 246 23.58 -20.49 -24.10
CA PRO A 246 24.14 -20.71 -22.77
C PRO A 246 23.04 -20.98 -21.73
N ASP A 247 23.23 -21.98 -20.87
CA ASP A 247 22.41 -22.14 -19.65
C ASP A 247 22.91 -21.15 -18.60
N PHE A 248 22.33 -19.95 -18.62
CA PHE A 248 22.76 -18.81 -17.80
C PHE A 248 22.72 -19.10 -16.29
N GLY A 249 21.77 -19.93 -15.84
CA GLY A 249 21.60 -20.26 -14.43
C GLY A 249 22.74 -21.13 -13.90
N LYS A 250 23.12 -22.17 -14.64
CA LYS A 250 24.23 -23.06 -14.24
C LYS A 250 25.60 -22.43 -14.42
N PHE A 251 25.79 -21.64 -15.47
CA PHE A 251 27.05 -20.94 -15.71
C PHE A 251 27.39 -19.96 -14.57
N TYR A 252 26.41 -19.22 -14.05
CA TYR A 252 26.60 -18.36 -12.88
C TYR A 252 27.07 -19.14 -11.64
N LEU A 253 26.45 -20.29 -11.36
CA LEU A 253 26.82 -21.14 -10.24
C LEU A 253 28.27 -21.63 -10.37
N GLN A 254 28.67 -22.05 -11.57
CA GLN A 254 30.03 -22.51 -11.87
C GLN A 254 31.09 -21.41 -11.70
N ILE A 255 30.83 -20.19 -12.20
CA ILE A 255 31.76 -19.06 -12.01
C ILE A 255 31.86 -18.70 -10.54
N ARG A 256 30.73 -18.61 -9.83
CA ARG A 256 30.70 -18.28 -8.39
C ARG A 256 31.49 -19.30 -7.57
N GLU A 257 31.35 -20.58 -7.87
CA GLU A 257 32.12 -21.65 -7.21
C GLU A 257 33.61 -21.59 -7.55
N THR A 258 33.95 -21.32 -8.81
CA THR A 258 35.34 -21.16 -9.26
C THR A 258 36.01 -19.96 -8.61
N MET A 259 35.28 -18.86 -8.40
CA MET A 259 35.78 -17.69 -7.67
C MET A 259 35.91 -17.96 -6.17
N LYS A 260 34.97 -18.69 -5.57
CA LYS A 260 35.01 -19.07 -4.15
C LYS A 260 36.17 -20.03 -3.83
N ASN A 261 36.55 -20.90 -4.76
CA ASN A 261 37.66 -21.84 -4.60
C ASN A 261 39.04 -21.26 -4.97
N LYS A 262 39.09 -20.01 -5.45
CA LYS A 262 40.34 -19.29 -5.77
C LYS A 262 40.67 -18.16 -4.78
N MET A 263 39.87 -18.00 -3.73
CA MET A 263 40.17 -17.21 -2.53
C MET A 263 40.49 -18.16 -1.38
#